data_AF-A0A5C6C101-F1
#
_entry.id   AF-A0A5C6C101-F1
#
_cell.length_a   1.000
_cell.length_b   1.000
_cell.length_c   1.000
_cell.angle_alpha   90.00
_cell.angle_beta   90.00
_cell.angle_gamma   90.00
#
_symmetry.space_group_name_H-M   'P 1'
#
loop_
_entity.id
_entity.type
_entity.pdbx_description
1 polymer ?
#
loop_
_entity_poly.entity_id
_entity_poly.type
_entity_poly.pdbx_seq_one_letter_code
_entity_poly.pdbx_strand_id
1 'polypeptide(L)'
;MRAADYLELLDWTARQTVPGKHRTAAGVPPILVRLGLDRATWCELVKDFGRLFCSVAGRPECVDSMRCHRTDRRYHLRRRARELLTTSG
;
A
#
# COMPACT_ATOMS: atom_id res chain seq x y z
N MET A 1 -4.37 12.04 9.14
CA MET A 1 -3.95 10.78 9.80
C MET A 1 -3.30 11.15 11.12
N ARG A 2 -3.63 10.49 12.24
CA ARG A 2 -2.95 10.77 13.51
C ARG A 2 -1.65 9.97 13.58
N ALA A 3 -0.68 10.45 14.35
CA ALA A 3 0.58 9.75 14.56
C ALA A 3 0.38 8.36 15.18
N ALA A 4 -0.61 8.21 16.07
CA ALA A 4 -0.97 6.93 16.68
C ALA A 4 -1.41 5.88 15.63
N ASP A 5 -2.26 6.27 14.67
CA ASP A 5 -2.72 5.38 13.59
C ASP A 5 -1.54 4.88 12.73
N TYR A 6 -0.54 5.75 12.52
CA TYR A 6 0.67 5.40 11.78
C TYR A 6 1.52 4.38 12.53
N LEU A 7 1.76 4.61 13.82
CA LEU A 7 2.57 3.73 14.65
C LEU A 7 1.91 2.36 14.84
N GLU A 8 0.58 2.33 15.01
CA GLU A 8 -0.19 1.08 15.06
C GLU A 8 -0.04 0.28 13.77
N LEU A 9 -0.20 0.93 12.62
CA LEU A 9 -0.02 0.30 11.32
C LEU A 9 1.41 -0.19 11.12
N LEU A 10 2.40 0.60 11.53
CA LEU A 10 3.82 0.28 11.40
C LEU A 10 4.20 -0.93 12.25
N ASP A 11 3.81 -0.94 13.52
CA ASP A 11 4.04 -2.08 14.43
C ASP A 11 3.35 -3.34 13.90
N TRP A 12 2.09 -3.22 13.48
CA TRP A 12 1.36 -4.34 12.90
C TRP A 12 2.05 -4.86 11.63
N THR A 13 2.50 -3.98 10.74
CA THR A 13 3.19 -4.36 9.50
C THR A 13 4.51 -5.08 9.79
N ALA A 14 5.28 -4.61 10.77
CA ALA A 14 6.51 -5.28 11.21
C ALA A 14 6.23 -6.71 11.70
N ARG A 15 5.13 -6.93 12.44
CA ARG A 15 4.72 -8.28 12.86
C ARG A 15 4.30 -9.18 11.69
N GLN A 16 3.83 -8.60 10.58
CA GLN A 16 3.48 -9.39 9.38
C GLN A 16 4.70 -9.84 8.57
N THR A 17 5.83 -9.14 8.68
CA THR A 17 7.03 -9.38 7.86
C THR A 17 8.06 -10.30 8.53
N VAL A 18 8.04 -10.48 9.86
CA VAL A 18 8.97 -11.39 10.55
C VAL A 18 8.62 -12.87 10.28
N PRO A 19 9.50 -13.65 9.64
CA PRO A 19 9.31 -15.10 9.50
C PRO A 19 9.53 -15.81 10.85
N GLY A 20 8.64 -16.75 11.19
CA GLY A 20 8.88 -17.72 12.26
C GLY A 20 8.45 -17.34 13.70
N LYS A 21 8.01 -16.11 13.96
CA LYS A 21 7.39 -15.74 15.24
C LYS A 21 5.89 -15.54 15.04
N HIS A 22 5.08 -16.14 15.90
CA HIS A 22 3.62 -16.15 15.84
C HIS A 22 3.06 -14.86 15.23
N ARG A 23 2.47 -14.98 14.02
CA ARG A 23 1.60 -13.95 13.43
C ARG A 23 0.52 -13.68 14.47
N THR A 24 0.74 -12.70 15.33
CA THR A 24 -0.22 -12.39 16.37
C THR A 24 -1.50 -12.04 15.65
N ALA A 25 -2.60 -12.68 16.02
CA ALA A 25 -3.94 -12.42 15.50
C ALA A 25 -4.47 -11.05 15.96
N ALA A 26 -3.60 -10.04 16.05
CA ALA A 26 -4.02 -8.66 16.15
C ALA A 26 -4.82 -8.37 14.86
N GLY A 27 -6.06 -7.93 15.05
CA GLY A 27 -6.97 -7.59 13.96
C GLY A 27 -6.33 -6.64 12.96
N VAL A 28 -6.88 -6.62 11.74
CA VAL A 28 -6.43 -5.68 10.71
C VAL A 28 -6.60 -4.25 11.26
N PRO A 29 -5.54 -3.41 11.27
CA PRO A 29 -5.63 -2.05 11.77
C PRO A 29 -6.81 -1.31 11.13
N PRO A 30 -7.62 -0.56 11.91
CA PRO A 30 -8.80 0.12 11.38
C PRO A 30 -8.50 1.07 10.21
N ILE A 31 -7.28 1.58 10.13
CA ILE A 31 -6.82 2.41 9.01
C ILE A 31 -6.81 1.67 7.68
N LEU A 32 -6.48 0.37 7.65
CA LEU A 32 -6.51 -0.41 6.41
C LEU A 32 -7.94 -0.61 5.93
N VAL A 33 -8.88 -0.88 6.84
CA VAL A 33 -10.30 -0.96 6.53
C VAL A 33 -10.82 0.36 5.95
N ARG A 34 -10.44 1.50 6.55
CA ARG A 34 -10.82 2.83 6.05
C ARG A 34 -10.23 3.15 4.68
N LEU A 35 -9.06 2.62 4.36
CA LEU A 35 -8.44 2.74 3.04
C LEU A 35 -9.02 1.74 2.03
N GLY A 36 -9.91 0.85 2.47
CA GLY A 36 -10.46 -0.23 1.65
C GLY A 36 -9.37 -1.23 1.27
N LEU A 37 -8.38 -1.49 2.12
CA LEU A 37 -7.29 -2.43 1.86
C LEU A 37 -7.40 -3.61 2.82
N ASP A 38 -7.41 -4.82 2.26
CA ASP A 38 -7.29 -6.03 3.06
C ASP A 38 -5.82 -6.32 3.42
N ARG A 39 -5.63 -7.25 4.36
CA ARG A 39 -4.31 -7.65 4.85
C ARG A 39 -3.41 -8.17 3.74
N ALA A 40 -3.91 -8.99 2.82
CA ALA A 40 -3.08 -9.63 1.81
C ALA A 40 -2.57 -8.59 0.81
N THR A 41 -3.47 -7.71 0.36
CA THR A 41 -3.13 -6.59 -0.52
C THR A 41 -2.09 -5.68 0.13
N TRP A 42 -2.31 -5.24 1.39
CA TRP A 42 -1.33 -4.40 2.08
C TRP A 42 0.03 -5.06 2.23
N CYS A 43 0.07 -6.33 2.66
CA CYS A 43 1.32 -7.06 2.83
C CYS A 43 2.10 -7.16 1.52
N GLU A 44 1.43 -7.38 0.39
CA GLU A 44 2.09 -7.40 -0.93
C GLU A 44 2.59 -6.01 -1.33
N LEU A 45 1.76 -4.98 -1.15
CA LEU A 45 2.12 -3.59 -1.45
C LEU A 45 3.37 -3.14 -0.68
N VAL A 46 3.47 -3.46 0.60
CA VAL A 46 4.62 -3.09 1.43
C VAL A 46 5.85 -3.94 1.08
N LYS A 47 5.68 -5.25 0.89
CA LYS A 47 6.79 -6.17 0.61
C LYS A 47 7.47 -5.85 -0.73
N ASP A 48 6.68 -5.62 -1.77
CA ASP A 48 7.17 -5.37 -3.13
C ASP A 48 7.13 -3.88 -3.50
N PHE A 49 7.12 -2.98 -2.51
CA PHE A 49 6.88 -1.54 -2.71
C PHE A 49 7.73 -0.93 -3.83
N GLY A 50 9.06 -1.09 -3.77
CA GLY A 50 9.96 -0.53 -4.79
C GLY A 50 9.79 -1.16 -6.18
N ARG A 51 9.30 -2.41 -6.24
CA ARG A 51 9.02 -3.09 -7.51
C ARG A 51 7.67 -2.65 -8.09
N LEU A 52 6.68 -2.38 -7.26
CA LEU A 52 5.33 -1.98 -7.64
C LEU A 52 5.24 -0.50 -7.97
N PHE A 53 5.94 0.33 -7.19
CA PHE A 53 5.96 1.79 -7.26
C PHE A 53 7.37 2.27 -7.57
N CYS A 54 7.66 2.46 -8.86
CA CYS A 54 8.98 2.86 -9.33
C CYS A 54 9.21 4.38 -9.24
N SER A 55 8.29 5.16 -9.81
CA SER A 55 8.43 6.63 -9.90
C SER A 55 7.37 7.39 -9.10
N VAL A 56 6.23 6.76 -8.82
CA VAL A 56 5.13 7.35 -8.06
C VAL A 56 4.33 6.25 -7.37
N ALA A 57 3.76 6.58 -6.21
CA ALA A 57 2.82 5.75 -5.48
C ALA A 57 1.51 6.51 -5.25
N GLY A 58 0.38 5.81 -5.31
CA GLY A 58 -0.94 6.41 -5.13
C GLY A 58 -2.05 5.55 -5.73
N ARG A 59 -3.31 6.00 -5.60
CA ARG A 59 -4.44 5.35 -6.28
C ARG A 59 -4.28 5.48 -7.80
N PRO A 60 -4.66 4.46 -8.58
CA PRO A 60 -4.55 4.50 -10.04
C PRO A 60 -5.21 5.74 -10.65
N GLU A 61 -6.39 6.13 -10.16
CA GLU A 61 -7.12 7.31 -10.67
C GLU A 61 -6.31 8.60 -10.48
N CYS A 62 -5.74 8.80 -9.30
CA CYS A 62 -4.95 9.99 -9.00
C CYS A 62 -3.65 10.01 -9.82
N VAL A 63 -2.98 8.86 -9.94
CA VAL A 63 -1.70 8.76 -10.66
C VAL A 63 -1.88 9.02 -12.16
N ASP A 64 -2.95 8.50 -12.76
CA ASP A 64 -3.24 8.69 -14.19
C ASP A 64 -3.57 10.15 -14.55
N SER A 65 -4.09 10.92 -13.59
CA SER A 65 -4.33 12.36 -13.74
C SER A 65 -3.05 13.19 -13.66
N MET A 66 -1.98 12.63 -13.11
CA MET A 66 -0.76 13.37 -12.79
C MET A 66 0.29 13.28 -13.90
N ARG A 67 0.99 14.40 -14.12
CA ARG A 67 2.06 14.53 -15.11
C ARG A 67 3.37 14.88 -14.44
N CYS A 68 4.45 14.38 -15.00
CA CYS A 68 5.79 14.77 -14.60
C CYS A 68 6.06 16.22 -15.03
N HIS A 69 6.29 17.11 -14.06
CA HIS A 69 6.58 18.53 -14.34
C HIS A 69 7.80 18.77 -15.25
N ARG A 70 8.77 17.85 -15.28
CA ARG A 70 10.00 18.00 -16.09
C ARG A 70 9.89 17.48 -17.53
N THR A 71 9.06 16.47 -17.77
CA THR A 71 9.01 15.77 -19.07
C THR A 71 7.63 15.80 -19.72
N ASP A 72 6.63 16.35 -19.03
CA ASP A 72 5.20 16.32 -19.35
C ASP A 72 4.60 14.90 -19.57
N ARG A 73 5.40 13.85 -19.33
CA ARG A 73 4.96 12.46 -19.44
C ARG A 73 3.98 12.13 -18.32
N ARG A 74 2.95 11.36 -18.66
CA ARG A 74 2.00 10.81 -17.68
C ARG A 74 2.69 9.77 -16.81
N TYR A 75 2.33 9.75 -15.53
CA TYR A 75 2.72 8.65 -14.68
C TYR A 75 1.82 7.45 -14.91
N HIS A 76 2.40 6.25 -14.80
CA HIS A 76 1.66 5.01 -14.86
C HIS A 76 2.12 4.06 -13.76
N LEU A 77 1.15 3.52 -13.02
CA LEU A 77 1.41 2.40 -12.12
C LEU A 77 1.62 1.11 -12.90
N ARG A 78 2.46 0.23 -12.35
CA ARG A 78 2.59 -1.13 -12.87
C ARG A 78 1.26 -1.88 -12.77
N ARG A 79 1.01 -2.78 -13.71
CA ARG A 79 -0.22 -3.58 -13.79
C ARG A 79 -0.60 -4.23 -12.45
N ARG A 80 0.36 -4.90 -11.80
CA ARG A 80 0.11 -5.56 -10.51
C ARG A 80 -0.31 -4.58 -9.41
N ALA A 81 0.32 -3.40 -9.34
CA ALA A 81 -0.05 -2.37 -8.38
C ALA A 81 -1.48 -1.85 -8.61
N ARG A 82 -1.91 -1.77 -9.88
CA ARG A 82 -3.29 -1.41 -10.22
C ARG A 82 -4.28 -2.48 -9.78
N GLU A 83 -4.01 -3.74 -10.10
CA GLU A 83 -4.85 -4.88 -9.70
C GLU A 83 -5.04 -4.92 -8.18
N LEU A 84 -3.95 -4.76 -7.43
CA LEU A 84 -3.98 -4.71 -5.97
C LEU A 84 -4.84 -3.55 -5.44
N LEU A 85 -4.76 -2.36 -6.04
CA LEU A 85 -5.49 -1.18 -5.58
C LEU A 85 -6.94 -1.08 -6.07
N THR A 86 -7.33 -1.88 -7.07
CA THR A 86 -8.69 -1.92 -7.63
C THR A 86 -9.50 -3.12 -7.12
N THR A 87 -8.85 -4.23 -6.74
CA THR A 87 -9.52 -5.46 -6.30
C THR A 87 -10.02 -5.39 -4.87
N SER A 88 -9.55 -4.43 -4.07
CA SER A 88 -9.94 -4.32 -2.66
C SER A 88 -11.33 -3.69 -2.52
N GLY A 89 -12.36 -4.55 -2.56
CA GLY A 89 -13.76 -4.26 -2.24
C GLY A 89 -14.23 -5.14 -1.10
#